data_AF-A0A4Q3BZA4-F1
#
_entry.id   AF-A0A4Q3BZA4-F1
#
_cell.length_a   1.000
_cell.length_b   1.000
_cell.length_c   1.000
_cell.angle_alpha   90.00
_cell.angle_beta   90.00
_cell.angle_gamma   90.00
#
_symmetry.space_group_name_H-M   'P 1'
#
loop_
_entity.id
_entity.type
_entity.pdbx_description
1 polymer ?
#
loop_
_entity_poly.entity_id
_entity_poly.type
_entity_poly.pdbx_seq_one_letter_code
_entity_poly.pdbx_strand_id
1 'polypeptide(L)'
;MRIKRLLFILLLLWGTACHAQLAEIRNIQRSLPGIKDSLRYTDALNRLVRDSASPANVVVYSYDALNRLYSKTVAGQMQKFSYSGALPIEERNAAGLLKSRTIFSGLLSPVMTEKNNSRFYYHANEIGSIEAVSNDGGRLIEYYKYDAFGKTYRLDSLGNPLASSPSGNRYGFTGQE
;
A
#
# COMPACT_ATOMS: atom_id res chain seq x y z
N MET A 1 40.85 -16.95 -49.99
CA MET A 1 41.03 -17.11 -48.53
C MET A 1 40.89 -15.81 -47.70
N ARG A 2 40.43 -14.68 -48.27
CA ARG A 2 40.33 -13.38 -47.55
C ARG A 2 38.93 -13.05 -46.98
N ILE A 3 37.86 -13.56 -47.57
CA ILE A 3 36.47 -13.22 -47.17
C ILE A 3 36.05 -13.88 -45.84
N LYS A 4 36.44 -15.15 -45.60
CA LYS A 4 36.13 -15.86 -44.35
C LYS A 4 36.80 -15.23 -43.11
N ARG A 5 37.99 -14.65 -43.27
CA ARG A 5 38.68 -13.91 -42.20
C ARG A 5 38.00 -12.56 -41.91
N LEU A 6 37.49 -11.89 -42.93
CA LEU A 6 36.79 -10.60 -42.77
C LEU A 6 35.44 -10.77 -42.06
N LEU A 7 34.68 -11.83 -42.40
CA LEU A 7 33.39 -12.13 -41.77
C LEU A 7 33.53 -12.52 -40.29
N PHE A 8 34.60 -13.26 -39.94
CA PHE A 8 34.90 -13.67 -38.57
C PHE A 8 35.30 -12.49 -37.67
N ILE A 9 36.07 -11.54 -38.21
CA ILE A 9 36.43 -10.29 -37.52
C ILE A 9 35.19 -9.40 -37.31
N LEU A 10 34.28 -9.34 -38.30
CA LEU A 10 33.03 -8.58 -38.18
C LEU A 10 32.10 -9.16 -37.09
N LEU A 11 31.98 -10.49 -37.01
CA LEU A 11 31.22 -11.19 -35.97
C LEU A 11 31.82 -11.03 -34.57
N LEU A 12 33.15 -11.03 -34.44
CA LEU A 12 33.85 -10.72 -33.19
C LEU A 12 33.61 -9.27 -32.76
N LEU A 13 33.65 -8.31 -33.69
CA LEU A 13 33.37 -6.90 -33.42
C LEU A 13 31.91 -6.66 -33.01
N TRP A 14 30.95 -7.37 -33.61
CA TRP A 14 29.54 -7.32 -33.21
C TRP A 14 29.31 -7.99 -31.85
N GLY A 15 30.00 -9.10 -31.56
CA GLY A 15 29.94 -9.77 -30.27
C GLY A 15 30.51 -8.91 -29.13
N THR A 16 31.64 -8.25 -29.35
CA THR A 16 32.24 -7.34 -28.36
C THR A 16 31.43 -6.05 -28.20
N ALA A 17 30.87 -5.49 -29.29
CA ALA A 17 29.96 -4.35 -29.22
C ALA A 17 28.68 -4.69 -28.43
N CYS A 18 28.08 -5.84 -28.68
CA CYS A 18 26.88 -6.31 -27.95
C CYS A 18 27.19 -6.58 -26.47
N HIS A 19 28.34 -7.21 -26.17
CA HIS A 19 28.74 -7.47 -24.79
C HIS A 19 29.10 -6.19 -24.03
N ALA A 20 29.74 -5.22 -24.71
CA ALA A 20 30.04 -3.90 -24.18
C ALA A 20 28.75 -3.09 -23.92
N GLN A 21 27.80 -3.10 -24.85
CA GLN A 21 26.51 -2.44 -24.70
C GLN A 21 25.69 -3.04 -23.54
N LEU A 22 25.73 -4.36 -23.34
CA LEU A 22 25.12 -5.02 -22.18
C LEU A 22 25.83 -4.69 -20.86
N ALA A 23 27.16 -4.52 -20.87
CA ALA A 23 27.91 -4.08 -19.70
C ALA A 23 27.59 -2.62 -19.36
N GLU A 24 27.44 -1.77 -20.38
CA GLU A 24 27.08 -0.36 -20.26
C GLU A 24 25.65 -0.19 -19.73
N ILE A 25 24.67 -0.95 -20.25
CA ILE A 25 23.30 -1.00 -19.70
C ILE A 25 23.30 -1.43 -18.24
N ARG A 26 24.07 -2.47 -17.88
CA ARG A 26 24.19 -2.95 -16.49
C ARG A 26 24.87 -1.92 -15.58
N ASN A 27 25.84 -1.16 -16.10
CA ASN A 27 26.49 -0.09 -15.35
C ASN A 27 25.57 1.13 -15.21
N ILE A 28 24.76 1.47 -16.20
CA ILE A 28 23.73 2.52 -16.13
C ILE A 28 22.66 2.14 -15.10
N GLN A 29 22.20 0.89 -15.08
CA GLN A 29 21.27 0.39 -14.06
C GLN A 29 21.88 0.44 -12.64
N ARG A 30 23.18 0.16 -12.50
CA ARG A 30 23.92 0.28 -11.22
C ARG A 30 24.20 1.74 -10.84
N SER A 31 24.38 2.64 -11.81
CA SER A 31 24.67 4.07 -11.60
C SER A 31 23.40 4.92 -11.39
N LEU A 32 22.22 4.30 -11.42
CA LEU A 32 20.95 4.90 -11.03
C LEU A 32 20.49 4.35 -9.66
N PRO A 33 21.25 4.55 -8.56
CA PRO A 33 20.88 4.05 -7.23
C PRO A 33 19.59 4.66 -6.66
N GLY A 34 19.01 5.65 -7.36
CA GLY A 34 17.75 6.31 -7.02
C GLY A 34 16.50 5.73 -7.71
N ILE A 35 16.63 4.90 -8.75
CA ILE A 35 15.50 4.11 -9.27
C ILE A 35 15.49 2.78 -8.52
N LYS A 36 15.16 2.84 -7.22
CA LYS A 36 14.41 1.73 -6.63
C LYS A 36 13.05 1.77 -7.33
N ASP A 37 12.58 0.67 -7.89
CA ASP A 37 11.38 0.50 -8.74
C ASP A 37 10.04 0.95 -8.09
N SER A 38 10.02 2.14 -7.52
CA SER A 38 8.85 2.80 -7.02
C SER A 38 8.33 3.75 -8.07
N LEU A 39 7.21 3.36 -8.67
CA LEU A 39 6.55 4.09 -9.73
C LEU A 39 5.15 4.43 -9.25
N ARG A 40 4.83 5.72 -9.27
CA ARG A 40 3.51 6.25 -8.97
C ARG A 40 2.90 6.77 -10.27
N TYR A 41 1.70 6.32 -10.57
CA TYR A 41 0.95 6.74 -11.73
C TYR A 41 -0.32 7.44 -11.29
N THR A 42 -0.58 8.60 -11.88
CA THR A 42 -1.82 9.35 -11.69
C THR A 42 -2.65 9.34 -12.97
N ASP A 43 -3.96 9.45 -12.82
CA ASP A 43 -4.85 9.68 -13.96
C ASP A 43 -4.93 11.18 -14.33
N ALA A 44 -5.71 11.49 -15.36
CA ALA A 44 -5.90 12.87 -15.85
C ALA A 44 -6.55 13.81 -14.80
N LEU A 45 -7.14 13.27 -13.73
CA LEU A 45 -7.71 14.03 -12.62
C LEU A 45 -6.73 14.15 -11.44
N ASN A 46 -5.45 13.81 -11.65
CA ASN A 46 -4.39 13.82 -10.66
C ASN A 46 -4.64 12.88 -9.46
N ARG A 47 -5.27 11.73 -9.71
CA ARG A 47 -5.56 10.71 -8.68
C ARG A 47 -4.61 9.54 -8.81
N LEU A 48 -4.09 9.03 -7.69
CA LEU A 48 -3.13 7.92 -7.68
C LEU A 48 -3.80 6.60 -8.10
N VAL A 49 -3.56 6.13 -9.31
CA VAL A 49 -4.17 4.88 -9.84
C VAL A 49 -3.30 3.65 -9.64
N ARG A 50 -1.99 3.84 -9.47
CA ARG A 50 -1.05 2.75 -9.22
C ARG A 50 0.14 3.24 -8.44
N ASP A 51 0.53 2.48 -7.44
CA ASP A 51 1.78 2.64 -6.71
C ASP A 51 2.54 1.31 -6.74
N SER A 52 3.84 1.36 -6.98
CA SER A 52 4.74 0.23 -6.93
C SER A 52 5.80 0.56 -5.90
N ALA A 53 6.17 -0.38 -5.05
CA ALA A 53 7.43 -0.32 -4.31
C ALA A 53 8.49 -1.24 -4.93
N SER A 54 8.03 -2.21 -5.73
CA SER A 54 8.80 -3.11 -6.58
C SER A 54 7.85 -3.80 -7.56
N PRO A 55 8.34 -4.46 -8.63
CA PRO A 55 7.48 -5.19 -9.56
C PRO A 55 6.58 -6.26 -8.89
N ALA A 56 6.98 -6.78 -7.74
CA ALA A 56 6.20 -7.75 -6.95
C ALA A 56 5.21 -7.08 -5.98
N ASN A 57 5.44 -5.82 -5.60
CA ASN A 57 4.66 -5.06 -4.62
C ASN A 57 3.96 -3.90 -5.31
N VAL A 58 2.94 -4.24 -6.10
CA VAL A 58 2.08 -3.29 -6.80
C VAL A 58 0.75 -3.16 -6.09
N VAL A 59 0.34 -1.92 -5.88
CA VAL A 59 -0.99 -1.53 -5.44
C VAL A 59 -1.70 -0.79 -6.57
N VAL A 60 -2.93 -1.21 -6.88
CA VAL A 60 -3.78 -0.57 -7.90
C VAL A 60 -5.01 -0.01 -7.23
N TYR A 61 -5.35 1.23 -7.57
CA TYR A 61 -6.48 1.95 -7.03
C TYR A 61 -7.48 2.26 -8.14
N SER A 62 -8.76 2.26 -7.80
CA SER A 62 -9.81 2.79 -8.66
C SER A 62 -10.71 3.71 -7.86
N TYR A 63 -11.32 4.67 -8.54
CA TYR A 63 -12.12 5.72 -7.93
C TYR A 63 -13.51 5.74 -8.53
N ASP A 64 -14.50 6.11 -7.73
CA ASP A 64 -15.85 6.36 -8.21
C ASP A 64 -16.00 7.74 -8.86
N ALA A 65 -17.20 8.02 -9.38
CA ALA A 65 -17.53 9.29 -10.02
C ALA A 65 -17.50 10.50 -9.05
N LEU A 66 -17.56 10.25 -7.74
CA LEU A 66 -17.49 11.28 -6.70
C LEU A 66 -16.06 11.47 -6.18
N ASN A 67 -15.06 10.91 -6.87
CA ASN A 67 -13.65 11.00 -6.50
C ASN A 67 -13.29 10.32 -5.17
N ARG A 68 -14.01 9.26 -4.79
CA ARG A 68 -13.68 8.44 -3.61
C ARG A 68 -13.05 7.12 -4.03
N LEU A 69 -12.24 6.52 -3.18
CA LEU A 69 -11.59 5.24 -3.45
C LEU A 69 -12.64 4.12 -3.57
N TYR A 70 -12.88 3.60 -4.77
CA TYR A 70 -13.83 2.51 -4.97
C TYR A 70 -13.21 1.14 -4.72
N SER A 71 -11.98 0.91 -5.19
CA SER A 71 -11.27 -0.34 -4.94
C SER A 71 -9.78 -0.17 -4.76
N LYS A 72 -9.18 -1.07 -3.99
CA LYS A 72 -7.73 -1.21 -3.81
C LYS A 72 -7.35 -2.66 -4.02
N THR A 73 -6.36 -2.92 -4.87
CA THR A 73 -5.82 -4.26 -5.12
C THR A 73 -4.38 -4.28 -4.69
N VAL A 74 -4.06 -5.09 -3.68
CA VAL A 74 -2.69 -5.28 -3.17
C VAL A 74 -2.30 -6.74 -3.43
N ALA A 75 -1.20 -6.98 -4.14
CA ALA A 75 -0.71 -8.33 -4.44
C ALA A 75 -1.81 -9.26 -4.99
N GLY A 76 -2.66 -8.75 -5.88
CA GLY A 76 -3.78 -9.48 -6.50
C GLY A 76 -5.03 -9.63 -5.63
N GLN A 77 -5.00 -9.24 -4.35
CA GLN A 77 -6.17 -9.25 -3.47
C GLN A 77 -6.92 -7.93 -3.61
N MET A 78 -8.07 -7.98 -4.28
CA MET A 78 -8.94 -6.82 -4.46
C MET A 78 -9.90 -6.65 -3.29
N GLN A 79 -9.97 -5.41 -2.83
CA GLN A 79 -10.92 -4.91 -1.85
C GLN A 79 -11.73 -3.77 -2.46
N LYS A 80 -13.05 -3.80 -2.25
CA LYS A 80 -14.02 -2.81 -2.70
C LYS A 80 -14.59 -2.08 -1.50
N PHE A 81 -14.84 -0.78 -1.64
CA PHE A 81 -15.33 0.09 -0.58
C PHE A 81 -16.76 0.53 -0.88
N SER A 82 -17.65 0.41 0.09
CA SER A 82 -19.02 0.96 0.01
C SER A 82 -19.18 2.09 1.02
N TYR A 83 -19.94 3.10 0.64
CA TYR A 83 -19.97 4.39 1.33
C TYR A 83 -21.36 4.77 1.83
N SER A 84 -21.41 5.42 3.00
CA SER A 84 -22.53 6.24 3.44
C SER A 84 -22.06 7.70 3.49
N GLY A 85 -22.60 8.55 2.62
CA GLY A 85 -22.04 9.89 2.41
C GLY A 85 -20.55 9.82 2.02
N ALA A 86 -19.67 10.47 2.78
CA ALA A 86 -18.22 10.43 2.56
C ALA A 86 -17.51 9.24 3.25
N LEU A 87 -18.22 8.46 4.06
CA LEU A 87 -17.62 7.47 4.97
C LEU A 87 -17.58 6.06 4.37
N PRO A 88 -16.41 5.40 4.30
CA PRO A 88 -16.28 4.02 3.84
C PRO A 88 -16.75 3.05 4.93
N ILE A 89 -18.02 2.67 4.89
CA ILE A 89 -18.68 1.87 5.94
C ILE A 89 -18.51 0.37 5.76
N GLU A 90 -18.24 -0.11 4.54
CA GLU A 90 -18.02 -1.54 4.29
C GLU A 90 -16.83 -1.77 3.37
N GLU A 91 -16.12 -2.86 3.64
CA GLU A 91 -15.10 -3.43 2.78
C GLU A 91 -15.56 -4.80 2.32
N ARG A 92 -15.48 -5.05 1.01
CA ARG A 92 -15.88 -6.30 0.38
C ARG A 92 -14.74 -6.85 -0.46
N ASN A 93 -14.63 -8.17 -0.59
CA ASN A 93 -13.66 -8.76 -1.51
C ASN A 93 -14.12 -8.64 -2.97
N ALA A 94 -13.32 -9.16 -3.91
CA ALA A 94 -13.65 -9.18 -5.34
C ALA A 94 -15.04 -9.79 -5.64
N ALA A 95 -15.41 -10.86 -4.93
CA ALA A 95 -16.67 -11.60 -5.06
C ALA A 95 -17.86 -10.92 -4.34
N GLY A 96 -17.65 -9.77 -3.69
CA GLY A 96 -18.72 -9.03 -3.00
C GLY A 96 -19.01 -9.50 -1.57
N LEU A 97 -18.26 -10.47 -1.04
CA LEU A 97 -18.40 -10.91 0.35
C LEU A 97 -17.88 -9.83 1.31
N LEU A 98 -18.65 -9.57 2.37
CA LEU A 98 -18.29 -8.61 3.42
C LEU A 98 -17.02 -9.09 4.15
N LYS A 99 -16.03 -8.20 4.23
CA LYS A 99 -14.77 -8.41 4.95
C LYS A 99 -14.75 -7.66 6.28
N SER A 100 -15.24 -6.43 6.27
CA SER A 100 -15.41 -5.63 7.47
C SER A 100 -16.49 -4.57 7.29
N ARG A 101 -17.06 -4.15 8.42
CA ARG A 101 -17.98 -3.03 8.53
C ARG A 101 -17.50 -2.08 9.62
N THR A 102 -17.40 -0.80 9.30
CA THR A 102 -16.94 0.22 10.25
C THR A 102 -18.06 1.20 10.56
N ILE A 103 -18.25 1.46 11.86
CA ILE A 103 -19.16 2.49 12.38
C ILE A 103 -18.33 3.73 12.69
N PHE A 104 -18.88 4.88 12.32
CA PHE A 104 -18.30 6.20 12.55
C PHE A 104 -19.27 7.04 13.36
N SER A 105 -18.75 7.86 14.27
CA SER A 105 -19.54 8.91 14.95
C SER A 105 -19.60 10.21 14.14
N GLY A 106 -18.68 10.39 13.19
CA GLY A 106 -18.58 11.59 12.35
C GLY A 106 -17.52 11.42 11.26
N LEU A 107 -17.21 12.51 10.55
CA LEU A 107 -16.17 12.51 9.53
C LEU A 107 -14.82 12.12 10.15
N LEU A 108 -14.14 11.14 9.55
CA LEU A 108 -12.84 10.61 10.01
C LEU A 108 -12.83 10.14 11.49
N SER A 109 -13.99 9.82 12.05
CA SER A 109 -14.11 9.44 13.47
C SER A 109 -14.63 8.01 13.60
N PRO A 110 -13.82 6.98 13.28
CA PRO A 110 -14.23 5.60 13.42
C PRO A 110 -14.34 5.25 14.91
N VAL A 111 -15.40 4.53 15.28
CA VAL A 111 -15.65 4.14 16.69
C VAL A 111 -15.57 2.63 16.89
N MET A 112 -15.94 1.86 15.88
CA MET A 112 -15.89 0.40 15.94
C MET A 112 -15.76 -0.18 14.53
N THR A 113 -14.99 -1.26 14.39
CA THR A 113 -15.02 -2.10 13.19
C THR A 113 -15.35 -3.54 13.56
N GLU A 114 -16.21 -4.16 12.76
CA GLU A 114 -16.50 -5.59 12.82
C GLU A 114 -15.77 -6.27 11.67
N LYS A 115 -14.94 -7.26 11.99
CA LYS A 115 -14.12 -8.00 11.03
C LYS A 115 -14.04 -9.46 11.43
N ASN A 116 -14.37 -10.37 10.51
CA ASN A 116 -14.41 -11.82 10.77
C ASN A 116 -15.20 -12.16 12.07
N ASN A 117 -16.38 -11.57 12.25
CA ASN A 117 -17.23 -11.70 13.45
C ASN A 117 -16.58 -11.26 14.78
N SER A 118 -15.48 -10.53 14.74
CA SER A 118 -14.86 -9.89 15.90
C SER A 118 -15.07 -8.39 15.85
N ARG A 119 -15.38 -7.78 16.99
CA ARG A 119 -15.50 -6.33 17.12
C ARG A 119 -14.24 -5.73 17.73
N PHE A 120 -13.83 -4.61 17.17
CA PHE A 120 -12.71 -3.82 17.63
C PHE A 120 -13.14 -2.37 17.79
N TYR A 121 -12.78 -1.76 18.91
CA TYR A 121 -13.22 -0.42 19.30
C TYR A 121 -12.04 0.53 19.24
N TYR A 122 -12.24 1.67 18.58
CA TYR A 122 -11.23 2.68 18.35
C TYR A 122 -11.22 3.71 19.47
N HIS A 123 -10.04 3.99 20.00
CA HIS A 123 -9.81 5.02 21.01
C HIS A 123 -8.96 6.12 20.38
N ALA A 124 -9.60 7.25 20.10
CA ALA A 124 -8.96 8.39 19.47
C ALA A 124 -8.54 9.45 20.50
N ASN A 125 -7.49 10.20 20.20
CA ASN A 125 -7.09 11.39 20.95
C ASN A 125 -7.82 12.65 20.48
N GLU A 126 -7.44 13.80 21.05
CA GLU A 126 -8.08 15.11 20.83
C GLU A 126 -8.06 15.60 19.38
N ILE A 127 -7.09 15.15 18.56
CA ILE A 127 -7.02 15.47 17.13
C ILE A 127 -7.59 14.36 16.25
N GLY A 128 -8.25 13.36 16.84
CA GLY A 128 -8.86 12.23 16.13
C GLY A 128 -7.88 11.12 15.74
N SER A 129 -6.62 11.17 16.17
CA SER A 129 -5.67 10.08 15.89
C SER A 129 -5.99 8.86 16.75
N ILE A 130 -5.98 7.67 16.16
CA ILE A 130 -6.25 6.43 16.90
C ILE A 130 -5.03 6.07 17.75
N GLU A 131 -5.16 6.13 19.07
CA GLU A 131 -4.07 5.75 19.99
C GLU A 131 -4.18 4.31 20.48
N ALA A 132 -5.39 3.75 20.50
CA ALA A 132 -5.58 2.36 20.93
C ALA A 132 -6.74 1.68 20.22
N VAL A 133 -6.68 0.35 20.19
CA VAL A 133 -7.76 -0.52 19.74
C VAL A 133 -7.98 -1.62 20.77
N SER A 134 -9.21 -1.76 21.24
CA SER A 134 -9.61 -2.84 22.16
C SER A 134 -10.54 -3.85 21.47
N ASN A 135 -10.61 -5.07 21.99
CA ASN A 135 -11.61 -6.05 21.56
C ASN A 135 -12.93 -5.92 22.35
N ASP A 136 -13.89 -6.80 22.05
CA ASP A 136 -15.20 -6.87 22.72
C ASP A 136 -15.14 -7.16 24.23
N GLY A 137 -14.05 -7.79 24.69
CA GLY A 137 -13.80 -8.00 26.12
C GLY A 137 -13.11 -6.81 26.81
N GLY A 138 -12.94 -5.68 26.13
CA GLY A 138 -12.22 -4.51 26.66
C GLY A 138 -10.70 -4.67 26.76
N ARG A 139 -10.14 -5.77 26.26
CA ARG A 139 -8.69 -5.98 26.25
C ARG A 139 -8.05 -5.11 25.18
N LEU A 140 -6.99 -4.41 25.55
CA LEU A 140 -6.11 -3.69 24.61
C LEU A 140 -5.45 -4.68 23.65
N ILE A 141 -5.67 -4.50 22.35
CA ILE A 141 -5.10 -5.34 21.28
C ILE A 141 -3.94 -4.62 20.60
N GLU A 142 -4.08 -3.30 20.40
CA GLU A 142 -3.07 -2.49 19.74
C GLU A 142 -3.00 -1.12 20.38
N TYR A 143 -1.78 -0.60 20.48
CA TYR A 143 -1.48 0.75 20.92
C TYR A 143 -0.59 1.43 19.86
N TYR A 144 -0.84 2.73 19.63
CA TYR A 144 -0.27 3.49 18.54
C TYR A 144 0.39 4.76 19.06
N LYS A 145 1.60 5.04 18.56
CA LYS A 145 2.28 6.33 18.72
C LYS A 145 2.54 6.94 17.36
N TYR A 146 2.56 8.26 17.33
CA TYR A 146 2.85 9.03 16.13
C TYR A 146 4.00 9.99 16.42
N ASP A 147 4.89 10.18 15.45
CA ASP A 147 5.76 11.35 15.47
C ASP A 147 4.98 12.61 15.02
N ALA A 148 5.64 13.77 15.05
CA ALA A 148 5.04 15.04 14.69
C ALA A 148 4.51 15.10 13.23
N PHE A 149 4.92 14.15 12.37
CA PHE A 149 4.52 14.08 10.96
C PHE A 149 3.63 12.86 10.67
N GLY A 150 3.11 12.19 11.70
CA GLY A 150 2.17 11.09 11.57
C GLY A 150 2.79 9.72 11.30
N LYS A 151 4.13 9.59 11.37
CA LYS A 151 4.77 8.27 11.26
C LYS A 151 4.31 7.39 12.41
N THR A 152 3.70 6.26 12.07
CA THR A 152 3.05 5.39 13.03
C THR A 152 4.01 4.34 13.61
N TYR A 153 3.96 4.16 14.92
CA TYR A 153 4.59 3.08 15.66
C TYR A 153 3.51 2.24 16.33
N ARG A 154 3.39 0.97 15.94
CA ARG A 154 2.36 0.05 16.46
C ARG A 154 2.97 -0.88 17.51
N LEU A 155 2.28 -1.02 18.63
CA LEU A 155 2.73 -1.74 19.81
C LEU A 155 1.63 -2.68 20.32
N ASP A 156 2.02 -3.77 20.98
CA ASP A 156 1.10 -4.64 21.72
C ASP A 156 0.76 -4.05 23.11
N SER A 157 -0.04 -4.78 23.89
CA SER A 157 -0.44 -4.37 25.25
C SER A 157 0.72 -4.28 26.26
N LEU A 158 1.88 -4.84 25.94
CA LEU A 158 3.09 -4.81 26.77
C LEU A 158 4.12 -3.79 26.25
N GLY A 159 3.81 -3.07 25.17
CA GLY A 159 4.70 -2.09 24.55
C GLY A 159 5.72 -2.66 23.57
N ASN A 160 5.57 -3.92 23.13
CA ASN A 160 6.45 -4.51 22.12
C ASN A 160 6.00 -4.12 20.70
N PRO A 161 6.91 -3.88 19.75
CA PRO A 161 6.57 -3.57 18.36
C PRO A 161 5.76 -4.68 17.66
N LEU A 162 4.72 -4.27 16.93
CA LEU A 162 3.91 -5.15 16.09
C LEU A 162 4.20 -4.94 14.60
N ALA A 163 4.53 -6.02 13.88
CA ALA A 163 4.81 -5.98 12.43
C ALA A 163 3.56 -5.73 11.57
N SER A 164 2.39 -6.14 12.05
CA SER A 164 1.10 -5.97 11.38
C SER A 164 0.03 -5.62 12.40
N SER A 165 -1.17 -5.27 11.94
CA SER A 165 -2.31 -4.96 12.82
C SER A 165 -3.15 -6.21 13.10
N PRO A 166 -3.24 -6.71 14.35
CA PRO A 166 -4.13 -7.81 14.70
C PRO A 166 -5.62 -7.52 14.46
N SER A 167 -6.11 -6.31 14.72
CA SER A 167 -7.49 -5.92 14.36
C SER A 167 -7.64 -5.67 12.86
N GLY A 168 -6.53 -5.52 12.15
CA GLY A 168 -6.50 -5.01 10.79
C GLY A 168 -6.97 -3.56 10.70
N ASN A 169 -6.65 -2.76 11.73
CA ASN A 169 -6.88 -1.32 11.76
C ASN A 169 -6.25 -0.65 10.55
N ARG A 170 -7.03 0.22 9.93
CA ARG A 170 -6.63 1.04 8.81
C ARG A 170 -6.56 2.52 9.17
N TYR A 171 -7.22 2.96 10.25
CA TYR A 171 -7.30 4.37 10.64
C TYR A 171 -6.21 4.71 11.65
N GLY A 172 -5.43 5.74 11.37
CA GLY A 172 -4.28 6.14 12.18
C GLY A 172 -4.31 7.63 12.53
N PHE A 173 -3.26 8.34 12.11
CA PHE A 173 -3.07 9.75 12.41
C PHE A 173 -4.24 10.59 11.87
N THR A 174 -4.84 11.42 12.72
CA THR A 174 -6.05 12.23 12.43
C THR A 174 -7.25 11.44 11.90
N GLY A 175 -7.33 10.13 12.20
CA GLY A 175 -8.44 9.27 11.79
C GLY A 175 -8.43 8.86 10.31
N GLN A 176 -7.34 9.15 9.61
CA GLN A 176 -7.15 8.83 8.18
C GLN A 176 -6.54 7.44 7.96
N GLU A 177 -6.69 6.90 6.75
CA GLU A 177 -6.10 5.61 6.32
C GLU A 177 -4.68 5.72 5.75
#